data_AF-A0A949SVQ0-F1
#
_entry.id   AF-A0A949SVQ0-F1
#
_cell.length_a   1.000
_cell.length_b   1.000
_cell.length_c   1.000
_cell.angle_alpha   90.00
_cell.angle_beta   90.00
_cell.angle_gamma   90.00
#
_symmetry.space_group_name_H-M   'P 1'
#
loop_
_entity.id
_entity.type
_entity.pdbx_description
1 polymer ?
#
loop_
_entity_poly.entity_id
_entity_poly.type
_entity_poly.pdbx_seq_one_letter_code
_entity_poly.pdbx_strand_id
1 'polypeptide(L)'
;HTKYHNSNDFNKVITELSKLLLEKIANNKNALSKRRKDRESLLSFIKEKYPYTDLYEDIEKLVCRSATEVYIPIPNSFKFHRNNPHFFGENFGTFKEGTNQLVLNPEDRVFNLEFIPSGNIIQAYINQDNGKAIQSKDSQDILGGWLLYNVFQLKYRELLTYRKLNDLGINGIRLVKFADSNRGIGLEFIWIDPENPPKDFIGT
;
A
#
# COMPACT_ATOMS: atom_id res chain seq x y z
N HIS A 1 42.55 21.99 7.17
CA HIS A 1 41.23 22.66 7.26
C HIS A 1 40.15 21.61 7.53
N THR A 2 39.99 21.22 8.78
CA THR A 2 39.01 20.23 9.23
C THR A 2 37.82 21.01 9.76
N LYS A 3 36.79 21.21 8.91
CA LYS A 3 35.55 21.88 9.31
C LYS A 3 34.92 21.06 10.43
N TYR A 4 34.81 21.66 11.61
CA TYR A 4 33.89 21.23 12.66
C TYR A 4 32.49 21.14 12.06
N HIS A 5 32.07 19.95 11.61
CA HIS A 5 30.66 19.70 11.39
C HIS A 5 29.96 19.79 12.74
N ASN A 6 28.99 20.69 12.80
CA ASN A 6 28.44 21.33 13.99
C ASN A 6 27.79 20.29 14.93
N SER A 7 28.40 19.99 16.08
CA SER A 7 27.89 19.04 17.10
C SER A 7 26.41 19.27 17.45
N ASN A 8 25.96 20.52 17.38
CA ASN A 8 24.58 20.92 17.62
C ASN A 8 23.59 20.34 16.59
N ASP A 9 23.98 20.28 15.31
CA ASP A 9 23.12 19.75 14.24
C ASP A 9 22.93 18.24 14.41
N PHE A 10 24.00 17.51 14.76
CA PHE A 10 23.93 16.07 15.02
C PHE A 10 23.05 15.76 16.24
N ASN A 11 23.22 16.50 17.35
CA ASN A 11 22.38 16.34 18.54
C ASN A 11 20.90 16.62 18.23
N LYS A 12 20.61 17.62 17.40
CA LYS A 12 19.25 17.90 16.94
C LYS A 12 18.66 16.73 16.15
N VAL A 13 19.41 16.18 15.20
CA VAL A 13 18.96 15.03 14.39
C VAL A 13 18.68 13.81 15.28
N ILE A 14 19.60 13.47 16.20
CA ILE A 14 19.42 12.35 17.13
C ILE A 14 18.21 12.55 18.04
N THR A 15 17.98 13.78 18.54
CA THR A 15 16.84 14.10 19.40
C THR A 15 15.51 13.91 18.65
N GLU A 16 15.40 14.46 17.43
CA GLU A 16 14.19 14.32 16.62
C GLU A 16 13.95 12.87 16.17
N LEU A 17 15.01 12.13 15.80
CA LEU A 17 14.91 10.70 15.48
C LEU A 17 14.43 9.89 16.68
N SER A 18 14.97 10.14 17.88
CA SER A 18 14.57 9.45 19.10
C SER A 18 13.08 9.66 19.38
N LYS A 19 12.62 10.90 19.26
CA LYS A 19 11.20 11.25 19.38
C LYS A 19 10.35 10.57 18.30
N LEU A 20 10.81 10.55 17.05
CA LEU A 20 10.08 9.99 15.91
C LEU A 20 10.09 8.45 15.85
N LEU A 21 11.02 7.77 16.50
CA LEU A 21 11.17 6.31 16.42
C LEU A 21 10.75 5.62 17.72
N LEU A 22 11.01 6.23 18.87
CA LEU A 22 10.85 5.57 20.18
C LEU A 22 9.59 6.00 20.92
N GLU A 23 9.13 7.24 20.75
CA GLU A 23 7.95 7.72 21.48
C GLU A 23 6.65 7.10 20.92
N LYS A 24 5.86 6.52 21.83
CA LYS A 24 4.49 6.08 21.54
C LYS A 24 3.62 7.27 21.22
N ILE A 25 2.70 7.08 20.29
CA ILE A 25 1.74 8.09 19.91
C ILE A 25 0.32 7.68 20.21
N ALA A 26 -0.44 8.65 20.70
CA ALA A 26 -1.87 8.53 20.81
C ALA A 26 -2.50 8.43 19.41
N ASN A 27 -3.38 7.45 19.20
CA ASN A 27 -4.06 7.23 17.93
C ASN A 27 -5.19 8.25 17.68
N ASN A 28 -4.83 9.54 17.61
CA ASN A 28 -5.76 10.63 17.33
C ASN A 28 -5.21 11.56 16.23
N LYS A 29 -6.12 12.24 15.53
CA LYS A 29 -5.82 13.08 14.36
C LYS A 29 -4.76 14.15 14.65
N ASN A 30 -4.79 14.75 15.84
CA ASN A 30 -3.88 15.83 16.22
C ASN A 30 -2.46 15.31 16.43
N ALA A 31 -2.30 14.20 17.16
CA ALA A 31 -0.99 13.58 17.38
C ALA A 31 -0.38 13.06 16.07
N LEU A 32 -1.18 12.45 15.20
CA LEU A 32 -0.75 12.00 13.88
C LEU A 32 -0.32 13.17 12.97
N SER A 33 -1.08 14.26 12.98
CA SER A 33 -0.75 15.49 12.25
C SER A 33 0.54 16.13 12.76
N LYS A 34 0.72 16.20 14.10
CA LYS A 34 1.95 16.71 14.72
C LYS A 34 3.17 15.88 14.28
N ARG A 35 3.10 14.54 14.33
CA ARG A 35 4.23 13.70 13.89
C ARG A 35 4.54 13.84 12.41
N ARG A 36 3.55 14.09 11.55
CA ARG A 36 3.81 14.41 10.13
C ARG A 36 4.62 15.69 10.00
N LYS A 37 4.21 16.76 10.70
CA LYS A 37 4.96 18.03 10.72
C LYS A 37 6.37 17.88 11.27
N ASP A 38 6.55 17.11 12.34
CA ASP A 38 7.87 16.85 12.94
C ASP A 38 8.80 16.12 11.94
N ARG A 39 8.29 15.12 11.20
CA ARG A 39 9.04 14.46 10.11
C ARG A 39 9.41 15.42 8.99
N GLU A 40 8.44 16.19 8.50
CA GLU A 40 8.64 17.17 7.44
C GLU A 40 9.70 18.22 7.83
N SER A 41 9.67 18.66 9.09
CA SER A 41 10.65 19.59 9.64
C SER A 41 12.06 18.97 9.68
N LEU A 42 12.20 17.73 10.15
CA LEU A 42 13.49 17.03 10.16
C LEU A 42 14.04 16.85 8.74
N LEU A 43 13.21 16.35 7.81
CA LEU A 43 13.63 16.11 6.42
C LEU A 43 14.00 17.41 5.70
N SER A 44 13.27 18.51 5.95
CA SER A 44 13.60 19.82 5.39
C SER A 44 14.92 20.35 5.93
N PHE A 45 15.17 20.17 7.24
CA PHE A 45 16.44 20.54 7.87
C PHE A 45 17.63 19.78 7.26
N ILE A 46 17.49 18.47 7.06
CA ILE A 46 18.55 17.65 6.44
C ILE A 46 18.80 18.09 5.00
N LYS A 47 17.72 18.28 4.22
CA LYS A 47 17.82 18.70 2.81
C LYS A 47 18.51 20.06 2.65
N GLU A 48 18.25 21.00 3.56
CA GLU A 48 18.86 22.34 3.52
C GLU A 48 20.34 22.31 3.96
N LYS A 49 20.66 21.56 5.02
CA LYS A 49 22.01 21.57 5.62
C LYS A 49 22.99 20.61 4.95
N TYR A 50 22.48 19.51 4.39
CA TYR A 50 23.29 18.43 3.81
C TYR A 50 22.78 18.02 2.42
N PRO A 51 22.69 18.96 1.45
CA PRO A 51 22.06 18.72 0.14
C PRO A 51 22.84 17.77 -0.78
N TYR A 52 24.11 17.50 -0.49
CA TYR A 52 25.01 16.68 -1.33
C TYR A 52 25.40 15.37 -0.64
N THR A 53 24.50 14.82 0.18
CA THR A 53 24.73 13.58 0.93
C THR A 53 23.49 12.69 0.87
N ASP A 54 23.70 11.38 0.94
CA ASP A 54 22.63 10.38 0.97
C ASP A 54 21.87 10.36 2.32
N LEU A 55 22.29 11.20 3.27
CA LEU A 55 21.71 11.32 4.62
C LEU A 55 20.20 11.62 4.57
N TYR A 56 19.74 12.34 3.55
CA TYR A 56 18.31 12.58 3.35
C TYR A 56 17.57 11.25 3.10
N GLU A 57 18.04 10.44 2.16
CA GLU A 57 17.39 9.16 1.83
C GLU A 57 17.46 8.17 3.01
N ASP A 58 18.58 8.14 3.73
CA ASP A 58 18.75 7.26 4.90
C ASP A 58 17.79 7.63 6.03
N ILE A 59 17.71 8.92 6.38
CA ILE A 59 16.76 9.40 7.42
C ILE A 59 15.33 9.22 6.95
N GLU A 60 15.04 9.48 5.67
CA GLU A 60 13.72 9.30 5.11
C GLU A 60 13.24 7.86 5.24
N LYS A 61 14.07 6.87 4.88
CA LYS A 61 13.74 5.44 5.02
C LYS A 61 13.52 5.03 6.48
N LEU A 62 14.15 5.69 7.44
CA LEU A 62 13.96 5.43 8.87
C LEU A 62 12.64 5.99 9.39
N VAL A 63 12.26 7.21 8.99
CA VAL A 63 11.13 7.93 9.60
C VAL A 63 9.82 7.83 8.82
N CYS A 64 9.89 7.47 7.53
CA CYS A 64 8.75 7.31 6.65
C CYS A 64 8.54 5.84 6.28
N ARG A 65 7.28 5.48 6.06
CA ARG A 65 6.96 4.22 5.37
C ARG A 65 7.46 4.28 3.93
N SER A 66 7.66 3.10 3.32
CA SER A 66 7.98 3.02 1.90
C SER A 66 6.97 3.83 1.10
N ALA A 67 7.45 4.64 0.15
CA ALA A 67 6.60 5.44 -0.72
C ALA A 67 5.72 4.57 -1.63
N THR A 68 6.05 3.29 -1.75
CA THR A 68 5.38 2.27 -2.54
C THR A 68 4.68 1.20 -1.69
N GLU A 69 4.58 1.38 -0.37
CA GLU A 69 3.77 0.50 0.47
C GLU A 69 2.27 0.72 0.19
N VAL A 70 1.65 -0.17 -0.60
CA VAL A 70 0.21 -0.15 -0.88
C VAL A 70 -0.39 -1.55 -0.80
N TYR A 71 -1.72 -1.60 -0.64
CA TYR A 71 -2.51 -2.81 -0.81
C TYR A 71 -3.82 -2.46 -1.52
N ILE A 72 -4.41 -3.45 -2.20
CA ILE A 72 -5.74 -3.30 -2.79
C ILE A 72 -6.77 -3.83 -1.78
N PRO A 73 -7.70 -2.99 -1.29
CA PRO A 73 -8.72 -3.44 -0.36
C PRO A 73 -9.78 -4.30 -1.06
N ILE A 74 -10.29 -5.31 -0.35
CA ILE A 74 -11.47 -6.09 -0.73
C ILE A 74 -12.64 -5.62 0.14
N PRO A 75 -13.61 -4.87 -0.42
CA PRO A 75 -14.78 -4.43 0.33
C PRO A 75 -15.58 -5.61 0.87
N ASN A 76 -16.09 -5.48 2.11
CA ASN A 76 -16.91 -6.52 2.76
C ASN A 76 -16.29 -7.94 2.68
N SER A 77 -14.96 -8.03 2.80
CA SER A 77 -14.18 -9.24 2.51
C SER A 77 -14.70 -10.50 3.22
N PHE A 78 -15.17 -10.39 4.46
CA PHE A 78 -15.77 -11.51 5.18
C PHE A 78 -16.96 -12.14 4.44
N LYS A 79 -17.91 -11.31 3.99
CA LYS A 79 -19.07 -11.76 3.21
C LYS A 79 -18.65 -12.26 1.84
N PHE A 80 -17.73 -11.56 1.18
CA PHE A 80 -17.20 -11.95 -0.13
C PHE A 80 -16.58 -13.35 -0.08
N HIS A 81 -15.66 -13.59 0.85
CA HIS A 81 -14.94 -14.85 0.98
C HIS A 81 -15.84 -16.00 1.42
N ARG A 82 -16.85 -15.76 2.28
CA ARG A 82 -17.86 -16.79 2.61
C ARG A 82 -18.65 -17.25 1.39
N ASN A 83 -19.02 -16.31 0.51
CA ASN A 83 -19.78 -16.62 -0.69
C ASN A 83 -18.89 -17.19 -1.81
N ASN A 84 -17.60 -16.84 -1.83
CA ASN A 84 -16.65 -17.19 -2.88
C ASN A 84 -15.31 -17.69 -2.30
N PRO A 85 -15.29 -18.77 -1.49
CA PRO A 85 -14.08 -19.19 -0.78
C PRO A 85 -12.94 -19.61 -1.70
N HIS A 86 -13.27 -19.97 -2.95
CA HIS A 86 -12.31 -20.40 -3.96
C HIS A 86 -11.97 -19.30 -4.98
N PHE A 87 -12.34 -18.04 -4.76
CA PHE A 87 -12.15 -16.99 -5.76
C PHE A 87 -10.68 -16.78 -6.10
N PHE A 88 -9.84 -16.57 -5.09
CA PHE A 88 -8.40 -16.30 -5.25
C PHE A 88 -7.53 -17.56 -5.40
N GLY A 89 -8.10 -18.73 -5.12
CA GLY A 89 -7.41 -20.01 -5.05
C GLY A 89 -8.21 -20.98 -4.19
N GLU A 90 -7.91 -22.27 -4.27
CA GLU A 90 -8.69 -23.29 -3.57
C GLU A 90 -8.67 -23.08 -2.05
N ASN A 91 -9.84 -22.81 -1.45
CA ASN A 91 -10.02 -22.57 -0.02
C ASN A 91 -9.28 -21.34 0.55
N PHE A 92 -8.80 -20.42 -0.29
CA PHE A 92 -8.06 -19.25 0.18
C PHE A 92 -8.93 -18.33 1.06
N GLY A 93 -10.22 -18.24 0.76
CA GLY A 93 -11.22 -17.46 1.50
C GLY A 93 -11.93 -18.24 2.63
N THR A 94 -11.48 -19.45 2.96
CA THR A 94 -12.15 -20.27 4.00
C THR A 94 -11.74 -19.81 5.40
N PHE A 95 -12.71 -19.58 6.27
CA PHE A 95 -12.52 -19.15 7.66
C PHE A 95 -12.41 -20.33 8.63
N LYS A 96 -11.59 -20.20 9.67
CA LYS A 96 -11.60 -21.13 10.81
C LYS A 96 -12.92 -20.99 11.56
N GLU A 97 -13.48 -22.10 11.98
CA GLU A 97 -14.78 -22.17 12.65
C GLU A 97 -14.85 -21.20 13.85
N GLY A 98 -15.93 -20.42 13.93
CA GLY A 98 -16.14 -19.45 15.01
C GLY A 98 -15.22 -18.22 14.99
N THR A 99 -14.39 -18.02 13.96
CA THR A 99 -13.47 -16.88 13.89
C THR A 99 -13.54 -16.12 12.56
N ASN A 100 -12.85 -14.97 12.55
CA ASN A 100 -12.63 -14.11 11.38
C ASN A 100 -11.24 -14.34 10.72
N GLN A 101 -10.56 -15.41 11.12
CA GLN A 101 -9.24 -15.78 10.59
C GLN A 101 -9.38 -16.80 9.48
N LEU A 102 -8.59 -16.65 8.43
CA LEU A 102 -8.54 -17.62 7.34
C LEU A 102 -7.80 -18.89 7.79
N VAL A 103 -8.21 -20.04 7.25
CA VAL A 103 -7.67 -21.36 7.61
C VAL A 103 -6.21 -21.47 7.19
N LEU A 104 -5.92 -21.13 5.93
CA LEU A 104 -4.58 -21.21 5.34
C LEU A 104 -3.69 -20.05 5.79
N ASN A 105 -2.39 -20.32 5.93
CA ASN A 105 -1.42 -19.28 6.22
C ASN A 105 -1.25 -18.33 5.01
N PRO A 106 -0.69 -17.12 5.19
CA PRO A 106 -0.43 -16.20 4.07
C PRO A 106 0.38 -16.82 2.93
N GLU A 107 1.40 -17.63 3.25
CA GLU A 107 2.30 -18.26 2.27
C GLU A 107 1.61 -19.29 1.37
N ASP A 108 0.53 -19.89 1.88
CA ASP A 108 -0.28 -20.90 1.18
C ASP A 108 -1.44 -20.26 0.40
N ARG A 109 -1.59 -18.93 0.44
CA ARG A 109 -2.68 -18.17 -0.21
C ARG A 109 -2.15 -17.25 -1.30
N VAL A 110 -1.13 -17.73 -2.00
CA VAL A 110 -0.43 -17.01 -3.08
C VAL A 110 -1.04 -17.37 -4.43
N PHE A 111 -1.23 -16.37 -5.28
CA PHE A 111 -1.78 -16.50 -6.62
C PHE A 111 -1.13 -15.53 -7.60
N ASN A 112 -1.20 -15.85 -8.88
CA ASN A 112 -0.83 -14.95 -9.97
C ASN A 112 -1.87 -13.82 -10.07
N LEU A 113 -1.42 -12.57 -10.00
CA LEU A 113 -2.22 -11.39 -10.29
C LEU A 113 -1.74 -10.79 -11.62
N GLU A 114 -2.54 -10.97 -12.67
CA GLU A 114 -2.28 -10.48 -14.02
C GLU A 114 -2.95 -9.12 -14.21
N PHE A 115 -2.18 -8.09 -14.56
CA PHE A 115 -2.74 -6.83 -15.01
C PHE A 115 -3.15 -6.94 -16.48
N ILE A 116 -4.45 -7.15 -16.72
CA ILE A 116 -5.01 -7.52 -18.02
C ILE A 116 -4.56 -6.61 -19.16
N PRO A 117 -4.57 -5.27 -19.03
CA PRO A 117 -4.18 -4.38 -20.14
C PRO A 117 -2.72 -4.50 -20.58
N SER A 118 -1.81 -4.92 -19.69
CA SER A 118 -0.37 -5.03 -20.00
C SER A 118 0.13 -6.46 -20.13
N GLY A 119 -0.59 -7.43 -19.56
CA GLY A 119 -0.12 -8.81 -19.38
C GLY A 119 0.95 -8.98 -18.29
N ASN A 120 1.35 -7.93 -17.57
CA ASN A 120 2.28 -8.05 -16.44
C ASN A 120 1.68 -8.90 -15.33
N ILE A 121 2.47 -9.82 -14.78
CA ILE A 121 2.05 -10.74 -13.72
C ILE A 121 2.92 -10.53 -12.49
N ILE A 122 2.29 -10.48 -11.31
CA ILE A 122 2.97 -10.48 -10.02
C ILE A 122 2.46 -11.62 -9.14
N GLN A 123 3.28 -12.08 -8.20
CA GLN A 123 2.84 -12.97 -7.12
C GLN A 123 2.13 -12.13 -6.05
N ALA A 124 0.85 -12.38 -5.83
CA ALA A 124 0.03 -11.71 -4.83
C ALA A 124 -0.56 -12.69 -3.83
N TYR A 125 -1.02 -12.19 -2.70
CA TYR A 125 -1.73 -12.98 -1.68
C TYR A 125 -2.75 -12.11 -0.95
N ILE A 126 -3.77 -12.76 -0.37
CA ILE A 126 -4.76 -12.08 0.48
C ILE A 126 -4.32 -12.11 1.94
N ASN A 127 -4.37 -10.98 2.65
CA ASN A 127 -3.89 -10.85 4.02
C ASN A 127 -4.74 -9.91 4.89
N GLN A 128 -4.25 -9.68 6.12
CA GLN A 128 -4.94 -8.97 7.21
C GLN A 128 -6.25 -9.63 7.68
N ASP A 129 -6.97 -9.00 8.61
CA ASP A 129 -8.25 -9.51 9.12
C ASP A 129 -9.22 -9.77 7.98
N ASN A 130 -9.96 -10.87 8.06
CA ASN A 130 -10.92 -11.26 7.02
C ASN A 130 -10.33 -11.39 5.61
N GLY A 131 -9.01 -11.50 5.43
CA GLY A 131 -8.38 -11.48 4.11
C GLY A 131 -8.73 -10.22 3.30
N LYS A 132 -8.81 -9.07 3.96
CA LYS A 132 -9.33 -7.82 3.39
C LYS A 132 -8.37 -7.06 2.46
N ALA A 133 -7.13 -7.50 2.34
CA ALA A 133 -6.11 -6.81 1.57
C ALA A 133 -5.40 -7.76 0.60
N ILE A 134 -5.19 -7.31 -0.64
CA ILE A 134 -4.33 -7.97 -1.63
C ILE A 134 -2.99 -7.25 -1.63
N GLN A 135 -1.90 -8.00 -1.50
CA GLN A 135 -0.52 -7.50 -1.49
C GLN A 135 0.39 -8.39 -2.32
N SER A 136 1.52 -7.86 -2.79
CA SER A 136 2.59 -8.63 -3.41
C SER A 136 3.37 -9.44 -2.37
N LYS A 137 3.71 -10.71 -2.69
CA LYS A 137 4.30 -11.68 -1.76
C LYS A 137 5.72 -11.29 -1.29
N ASP A 138 6.58 -10.89 -2.21
CA ASP A 138 8.03 -10.79 -1.94
C ASP A 138 8.53 -9.35 -1.80
N SER A 139 7.79 -8.38 -2.33
CA SER A 139 8.09 -6.96 -2.14
C SER A 139 6.83 -6.14 -2.28
N GLN A 140 6.48 -5.41 -1.22
CA GLN A 140 5.37 -4.46 -1.24
C GLN A 140 5.57 -3.35 -2.28
N ASP A 141 6.82 -3.11 -2.68
CA ASP A 141 7.17 -2.10 -3.67
C ASP A 141 6.80 -2.51 -5.10
N ILE A 142 6.63 -3.81 -5.40
CA ILE A 142 6.24 -4.27 -6.73
C ILE A 142 4.83 -3.77 -7.08
N LEU A 143 3.85 -4.06 -6.22
CA LEU A 143 2.47 -3.62 -6.45
C LEU A 143 2.37 -2.09 -6.40
N GLY A 144 3.04 -1.45 -5.44
CA GLY A 144 2.96 0.01 -5.30
C GLY A 144 3.72 0.80 -6.33
N GLY A 145 4.91 0.37 -6.72
CA GLY A 145 5.65 0.99 -7.81
C GLY A 145 4.87 0.92 -9.11
N TRP A 146 4.29 -0.24 -9.40
CA TRP A 146 3.42 -0.39 -10.57
C TRP A 146 2.16 0.48 -10.48
N LEU A 147 1.43 0.43 -9.36
CA LEU A 147 0.18 1.17 -9.19
C LEU A 147 0.39 2.69 -9.19
N LEU A 148 1.32 3.18 -8.38
CA LEU A 148 1.52 4.62 -8.17
C LEU A 148 2.20 5.29 -9.36
N TYR A 149 3.21 4.64 -9.94
CA TYR A 149 4.04 5.28 -10.97
C TYR A 149 3.63 4.91 -12.40
N ASN A 150 3.20 3.67 -12.65
CA ASN A 150 2.85 3.25 -14.01
C ASN A 150 1.37 3.50 -14.32
N VAL A 151 0.46 3.17 -13.40
CA VAL A 151 -0.98 3.38 -13.60
C VAL A 151 -1.36 4.82 -13.28
N PHE A 152 -1.07 5.29 -12.07
CA PHE A 152 -1.49 6.63 -11.64
C PHE A 152 -0.55 7.74 -12.07
N GLN A 153 0.64 7.43 -12.59
CA GLN A 153 1.62 8.40 -13.07
C GLN A 153 1.90 9.51 -12.03
N LEU A 154 2.06 9.11 -10.78
CA LEU A 154 2.39 9.99 -9.67
C LEU A 154 3.91 10.22 -9.64
N LYS A 155 4.33 11.41 -9.23
CA LYS A 155 5.72 11.66 -8.84
C LYS A 155 6.02 11.01 -7.48
N TYR A 156 7.30 10.89 -7.15
CA TYR A 156 7.71 10.44 -5.82
C TYR A 156 7.00 11.26 -4.73
N ARG A 157 6.29 10.57 -3.83
CA ARG A 157 5.44 11.14 -2.75
C ARG A 157 4.31 12.09 -3.18
N GLU A 158 3.91 12.09 -4.45
CA GLU A 158 2.69 12.78 -4.88
C GLU A 158 1.45 12.05 -4.34
N LEU A 159 0.50 12.81 -3.80
CA LEU A 159 -0.74 12.25 -3.25
C LEU A 159 -1.69 11.88 -4.39
N LEU A 160 -2.19 10.63 -4.39
CA LEU A 160 -3.31 10.24 -5.23
C LEU A 160 -4.58 10.99 -4.79
N THR A 161 -5.19 11.73 -5.70
CA THR A 161 -6.42 12.49 -5.44
C THR A 161 -7.59 11.99 -6.26
N TYR A 162 -8.81 12.25 -5.80
CA TYR A 162 -10.03 11.95 -6.57
C TYR A 162 -10.02 12.63 -7.95
N ARG A 163 -9.52 13.87 -8.02
CA ARG A 163 -9.36 14.56 -9.31
C ARG A 163 -8.47 13.79 -10.27
N LYS A 164 -7.30 13.32 -9.80
CA LYS A 164 -6.38 12.51 -10.61
C LYS A 164 -7.04 11.21 -11.09
N LEU A 165 -7.81 10.55 -10.22
CA LEU A 165 -8.58 9.35 -10.59
C LEU A 165 -9.62 9.63 -11.68
N ASN A 166 -10.36 10.74 -11.57
CA ASN A 166 -11.29 11.17 -12.62
C ASN A 166 -10.60 11.51 -13.93
N ASP A 167 -9.47 12.22 -13.88
CA ASP A 167 -8.68 12.57 -15.07
C ASP A 167 -8.18 11.31 -15.80
N LEU A 168 -7.93 10.23 -15.06
CA LEU A 168 -7.56 8.91 -15.60
C LEU A 168 -8.76 8.05 -16.01
N GLY A 169 -10.00 8.48 -15.73
CA GLY A 169 -11.20 7.69 -15.99
C GLY A 169 -11.29 6.42 -15.13
N ILE A 170 -10.80 6.48 -13.88
CA ILE A 170 -10.77 5.35 -12.95
C ILE A 170 -11.64 5.67 -11.73
N ASN A 171 -12.60 4.80 -11.42
CA ASN A 171 -13.30 4.83 -10.13
C ASN A 171 -13.56 3.42 -9.55
N GLY A 172 -13.09 2.37 -10.23
CA GLY A 172 -13.27 0.99 -9.81
C GLY A 172 -12.12 0.09 -10.22
N ILE A 173 -12.08 -1.08 -9.58
CA ILE A 173 -11.18 -2.19 -9.90
C ILE A 173 -12.06 -3.39 -10.23
N ARG A 174 -11.81 -4.04 -11.36
CA ARG A 174 -12.39 -5.33 -11.72
C ARG A 174 -11.38 -6.44 -11.45
N LEU A 175 -11.81 -7.45 -10.70
CA LEU A 175 -11.06 -8.70 -10.52
C LEU A 175 -11.77 -9.81 -11.28
N VAL A 176 -11.01 -10.58 -12.06
CA VAL A 176 -11.52 -11.67 -12.89
C VAL A 176 -10.81 -12.96 -12.48
N LYS A 177 -11.56 -13.96 -12.03
CA LYS A 177 -11.00 -15.31 -11.88
C LYS A 177 -10.93 -15.97 -13.25
N PHE A 178 -9.72 -16.27 -13.73
CA PHE A 178 -9.58 -16.99 -15.00
C PHE A 178 -10.03 -18.45 -14.87
N ALA A 179 -10.55 -19.01 -15.95
CA ALA A 179 -10.89 -20.43 -16.01
C ALA A 179 -9.65 -21.33 -15.93
N ASP A 180 -8.53 -20.89 -16.55
CA ASP A 180 -7.22 -21.49 -16.35
C ASP A 180 -6.66 -21.04 -15.00
N SER A 181 -6.60 -21.97 -14.03
CA SER A 181 -6.08 -21.71 -12.70
C SER A 181 -4.62 -21.27 -12.69
N ASN A 182 -3.82 -21.62 -13.71
CA ASN A 182 -2.42 -21.20 -13.80
C ASN A 182 -2.28 -19.69 -14.07
N ARG A 183 -3.26 -19.06 -14.71
CA ARG A 183 -3.27 -17.60 -14.89
C ARG A 183 -3.63 -16.85 -13.61
N GLY A 184 -4.40 -17.48 -12.73
CA GLY A 184 -4.83 -16.88 -11.47
C GLY A 184 -5.93 -15.84 -11.66
N ILE A 185 -5.67 -14.61 -11.20
CA ILE A 185 -6.63 -13.52 -11.13
C ILE A 185 -6.20 -12.37 -12.05
N GLY A 186 -7.09 -11.97 -12.94
CA GLY A 186 -6.95 -10.76 -13.74
C GLY A 186 -7.40 -9.53 -12.95
N LEU A 187 -6.69 -8.41 -13.14
CA LEU A 187 -7.03 -7.10 -12.60
C LEU A 187 -7.10 -6.06 -13.70
N GLU A 188 -8.12 -5.22 -13.64
CA GLU A 188 -8.32 -4.09 -14.54
C GLU A 188 -8.85 -2.86 -13.76
N PHE A 189 -8.38 -1.66 -14.13
CA PHE A 189 -8.98 -0.41 -13.67
C PHE A 189 -10.11 -0.02 -14.61
N ILE A 190 -11.27 0.28 -14.04
CA ILE A 190 -12.48 0.55 -14.81
C ILE A 190 -13.14 1.85 -14.37
N TRP A 191 -14.03 2.33 -15.24
CA TRP A 191 -15.06 3.28 -14.89
C TRP A 191 -16.39 2.54 -14.67
N ILE A 192 -16.99 2.77 -13.51
CA ILE A 192 -18.31 2.33 -13.11
C ILE A 192 -19.22 3.53 -13.19
N ASP A 193 -20.28 3.44 -14.00
CA ASP A 193 -21.35 4.41 -13.98
C ASP A 193 -22.14 4.27 -12.65
N PRO A 194 -22.17 5.29 -11.78
CA PRO A 194 -22.90 5.22 -10.52
C PRO A 194 -24.41 4.99 -10.70
N GLU A 195 -24.98 5.43 -11.82
CA GLU A 195 -26.41 5.28 -12.13
C GLU A 195 -26.73 3.90 -12.71
N ASN A 196 -25.72 3.18 -13.19
CA ASN A 196 -25.88 1.86 -13.78
C ASN A 196 -24.68 0.94 -13.45
N PRO A 197 -24.48 0.58 -12.17
CA PRO A 197 -23.35 -0.24 -11.77
C PRO A 197 -23.49 -1.69 -12.29
N PRO A 198 -22.37 -2.39 -12.54
CA PRO A 198 -22.37 -3.81 -12.86
C PRO A 198 -23.12 -4.65 -11.80
N LYS A 199 -23.79 -5.73 -12.22
CA LYS A 199 -24.57 -6.60 -11.30
C LYS A 199 -23.72 -7.24 -10.20
N ASP A 200 -22.44 -7.45 -10.48
CA ASP A 200 -21.42 -8.02 -9.60
C ASP A 200 -20.65 -6.95 -8.81
N PHE A 201 -21.12 -5.70 -8.81
CA PHE A 201 -20.52 -4.60 -8.06
C PHE A 201 -20.49 -4.88 -6.55
N ILE A 202 -19.33 -4.64 -5.94
CA ILE A 202 -19.14 -4.67 -4.49
C ILE A 202 -18.59 -3.30 -4.06
N GLY A 203 -19.49 -2.45 -3.56
CA GLY A 203 -19.16 -1.13 -3.03
C GLY A 203 -19.29 -1.05 -1.51
N THR A 204 -18.73 0.03 -0.96
CA THR A 204 -18.98 0.52 0.41
C THR A 204 -19.91 1.71 0.37
#